data_AF-A0A931HB34-F1
#
_entry.id   AF-A0A931HB34-F1
#
_cell.length_a   1.000
_cell.length_b   1.000
_cell.length_c   1.000
_cell.angle_alpha   90.00
_cell.angle_beta   90.00
_cell.angle_gamma   90.00
#
_symmetry.space_group_name_H-M   'P 1'
#
loop_
_entity.id
_entity.type
_entity.pdbx_description
1 polymer ?
#
loop_
_entity_poly.entity_id
_entity_poly.type
_entity_poly.pdbx_seq_one_letter_code
_entity_poly.pdbx_strand_id
1 'polypeptide(L)'
;MIWATLLSLGARLKALPEWVWYAAGVIALIVGVLVWDRFDDRAAVEADRAETQARSMDARDRSAEERAQDAVNDLLAEQERQSAISRAAASEATKPSEARATVSPQDRALACIDLRNAGMTNGPKYREHCQ
;
A
#
# COMPACT_ATOMS: atom_id res chain seq x y z
N MET A 1 -47.13 -26.92 42.88
CA MET A 1 -47.33 -27.50 41.52
C MET A 1 -46.03 -27.86 40.80
N ILE A 2 -44.97 -27.04 40.88
CA ILE A 2 -43.66 -27.29 40.22
C ILE A 2 -42.94 -28.57 40.72
N TRP A 3 -43.13 -28.94 41.99
CA TRP A 3 -42.51 -30.14 42.58
C TRP A 3 -43.08 -31.46 42.03
N ALA A 4 -44.38 -31.53 41.76
CA ALA A 4 -45.02 -32.74 41.22
C ALA A 4 -44.60 -33.00 39.77
N THR A 5 -44.40 -31.94 38.98
CA THR A 5 -43.92 -32.03 37.61
C THR A 5 -42.45 -32.50 37.55
N LEU A 6 -41.58 -32.03 38.47
CA LEU A 6 -40.18 -32.48 38.56
C LEU A 6 -40.07 -33.96 38.94
N LEU A 7 -40.87 -34.42 39.91
CA LEU A 7 -40.91 -35.83 40.32
C LEU A 7 -41.47 -36.74 39.20
N SER A 8 -42.48 -36.28 38.45
CA SER A 8 -43.03 -37.01 37.31
C SER A 8 -42.05 -37.10 36.13
N LEU A 9 -41.23 -36.07 35.91
CA LEU A 9 -40.17 -36.08 34.91
C LEU A 9 -39.07 -37.07 35.30
N GLY A 10 -38.64 -37.07 36.56
CA GLY A 10 -37.61 -37.99 37.06
C GLY A 10 -38.01 -39.47 36.93
N ALA A 11 -39.30 -39.78 37.15
CA ALA A 11 -39.83 -41.13 36.96
C ALA A 11 -39.89 -41.52 35.46
N ARG A 12 -40.25 -40.60 34.57
CA ARG A 12 -40.28 -40.83 33.12
C ARG A 12 -38.87 -40.92 32.50
N LEU A 13 -37.90 -40.20 33.05
CA LEU A 13 -36.50 -40.28 32.65
C LEU A 13 -35.85 -41.63 32.99
N LYS A 14 -36.24 -42.25 34.11
CA LYS A 14 -35.80 -43.60 34.49
C LYS A 14 -36.49 -44.72 33.71
N ALA A 15 -37.65 -44.46 33.12
CA ALA A 15 -38.38 -45.40 32.28
C ALA A 15 -37.93 -45.38 30.80
N LEU A 16 -36.97 -44.53 30.45
CA LEU A 16 -36.42 -44.48 29.10
C LEU A 16 -35.52 -45.70 28.85
N PRO A 17 -35.66 -46.35 27.68
CA PRO A 17 -34.82 -47.48 27.33
C PRO A 17 -33.34 -47.05 27.24
N GLU A 18 -32.43 -47.95 27.61
CA GLU A 18 -30.99 -47.67 27.79
C GLU A 18 -30.33 -47.03 26.55
N TRP A 19 -30.82 -47.34 25.34
CA TRP A 19 -30.34 -46.74 24.10
C TRP A 19 -30.47 -45.21 24.04
N VAL A 20 -31.43 -44.62 24.76
CA VAL A 20 -31.62 -43.17 24.82
C VAL A 20 -30.46 -42.50 25.57
N TRP A 21 -29.93 -43.15 26.60
CA TRP A 21 -28.77 -42.64 27.33
C TRP A 21 -27.49 -42.74 26.50
N TYR A 22 -27.33 -43.81 25.72
CA TYR A 22 -26.24 -43.92 24.75
C TYR A 22 -26.35 -42.84 23.66
N ALA A 23 -27.54 -42.61 23.11
CA ALA A 23 -27.78 -41.55 22.13
C ALA A 23 -27.50 -40.16 22.71
N ALA A 24 -27.95 -39.88 23.94
CA ALA A 24 -27.67 -38.62 24.62
C ALA A 24 -26.17 -38.42 24.86
N GLY A 25 -25.44 -39.47 25.25
CA GLY A 25 -23.99 -39.43 25.40
C GLY A 25 -23.26 -39.11 24.10
N VAL A 26 -23.66 -39.74 22.99
CA VAL A 26 -23.09 -39.46 21.66
C VAL A 26 -23.38 -38.02 21.22
N ILE A 27 -24.60 -37.54 21.41
CA ILE A 27 -24.97 -36.15 21.09
C ILE A 27 -24.14 -35.17 21.93
N ALA A 28 -23.96 -35.43 23.23
CA ALA A 28 -23.14 -34.58 24.09
C ALA A 28 -21.67 -34.53 23.62
N LEU A 29 -21.11 -35.67 23.19
CA LEU A 29 -19.77 -35.73 22.59
C LEU A 29 -19.66 -34.90 21.32
N ILE A 30 -20.61 -35.04 20.39
CA ILE A 30 -20.63 -34.28 19.13
C ILE A 30 -20.69 -32.77 19.42
N VAL A 31 -21.58 -32.35 20.31
CA VAL A 31 -21.70 -30.93 20.69
C VAL A 31 -20.41 -30.44 21.34
N GLY A 32 -19.78 -31.24 22.21
CA GLY A 32 -18.50 -30.90 22.82
C GLY A 32 -17.40 -30.65 21.80
N VAL A 33 -17.28 -31.53 20.79
CA VAL A 33 -16.30 -31.37 19.69
C VAL A 33 -16.59 -30.10 18.88
N LEU A 34 -17.85 -29.86 18.49
CA LEU A 34 -18.21 -28.66 17.71
C LEU A 34 -17.94 -27.37 18.47
N VAL A 35 -18.19 -27.34 19.78
CA VAL A 35 -17.90 -26.17 20.61
C VAL A 35 -16.39 -25.97 20.71
N TRP A 36 -15.61 -27.03 20.94
CA TRP A 36 -14.16 -26.96 20.97
C TRP A 36 -13.58 -26.40 19.66
N ASP A 37 -13.98 -26.98 18.53
CA ASP A 37 -13.59 -26.58 17.18
C ASP A 37 -13.91 -25.10 16.92
N ARG A 38 -15.11 -24.66 17.33
CA ARG A 38 -15.54 -23.25 17.22
C ARG A 38 -14.64 -22.28 17.99
N PHE A 39 -14.11 -22.69 19.15
CA PHE A 39 -13.20 -21.87 19.96
C PHE A 39 -11.79 -21.88 19.39
N ASP A 40 -11.31 -23.04 18.90
CA ASP A 40 -9.99 -23.17 18.29
C ASP A 40 -9.89 -22.35 17.00
N ASP A 41 -10.93 -22.39 16.15
CA ASP A 41 -11.05 -21.55 14.96
C ASP A 41 -10.99 -20.05 15.27
N ARG A 42 -11.63 -19.62 16.37
CA ARG A 42 -11.58 -18.21 16.78
C ARG A 42 -10.19 -17.81 17.25
N ALA A 43 -9.53 -18.66 18.02
CA ALA A 43 -8.17 -18.42 18.47
C ALA A 43 -7.20 -18.35 17.28
N ALA A 44 -7.36 -19.23 16.30
CA ALA A 44 -6.56 -19.22 15.07
C ALA A 44 -6.77 -17.93 14.25
N VAL A 45 -8.03 -17.48 14.09
CA VAL A 45 -8.34 -16.23 13.37
C VAL A 45 -7.80 -15.00 14.11
N GLU A 46 -7.84 -14.98 15.44
CA GLU A 46 -7.27 -13.88 16.24
C GLU A 46 -5.74 -13.83 16.14
N ALA A 47 -5.08 -15.00 16.15
CA ALA A 47 -3.63 -15.10 15.96
C ALA A 47 -3.20 -14.62 14.56
N ASP A 48 -3.90 -15.04 13.50
CA ASP A 48 -3.62 -14.64 12.12
C ASP A 48 -3.81 -13.12 11.91
N ARG A 49 -4.84 -12.53 12.52
CA ARG A 49 -5.05 -11.08 12.51
C ARG A 49 -3.95 -10.33 13.24
N ALA A 50 -3.51 -10.82 14.39
CA ALA A 50 -2.42 -10.21 15.16
C ALA A 50 -1.10 -10.25 14.37
N GLU A 51 -0.80 -11.37 13.72
CA GLU A 51 0.39 -11.52 12.89
C GLU A 51 0.33 -10.61 11.65
N THR A 52 -0.82 -10.54 10.99
CA THR A 52 -1.04 -9.63 9.84
C THR A 52 -0.86 -8.17 10.24
N GLN A 53 -1.37 -7.76 11.40
CA GLN A 53 -1.18 -6.40 11.91
C GLN A 53 0.29 -6.11 12.18
N ALA A 54 1.02 -7.03 12.83
CA ALA A 54 2.45 -6.87 13.10
C ALA A 54 3.26 -6.71 11.81
N ARG A 55 3.02 -7.57 10.80
CA ARG A 55 3.68 -7.45 9.48
C ARG A 55 3.33 -6.15 8.77
N SER A 56 2.10 -5.67 8.91
CA SER A 56 1.66 -4.41 8.28
C SER A 56 2.33 -3.17 8.89
N MET A 57 2.68 -3.20 10.18
CA MET A 57 3.41 -2.11 10.83
C MET A 57 4.85 -2.03 10.31
N ASP A 58 5.54 -3.17 10.27
CA ASP A 58 6.90 -3.26 9.74
C ASP A 58 6.98 -2.86 8.26
N ALA A 59 5.99 -3.27 7.45
CA ALA A 59 5.90 -2.86 6.05
C ALA A 59 5.67 -1.34 5.89
N ARG A 60 4.94 -0.69 6.80
CA ARG A 60 4.73 0.77 6.76
C ARG A 60 6.01 1.53 7.09
N ASP A 61 6.78 1.05 8.05
CA ASP A 61 8.05 1.66 8.43
C ASP A 61 9.06 1.54 7.30
N ARG A 62 9.21 0.35 6.71
CA ARG A 62 10.04 0.14 5.50
C ARG A 62 9.61 1.03 4.34
N SER A 63 8.31 1.16 4.08
CA SER A 63 7.80 2.05 3.03
C SER A 63 8.06 3.55 3.32
N ALA A 64 8.12 3.95 4.58
CA ALA A 64 8.47 5.32 4.95
C ALA A 64 9.96 5.60 4.73
N GLU A 65 10.83 4.65 5.10
CA GLU A 65 12.27 4.72 4.86
C GLU A 65 12.60 4.74 3.36
N GLU A 66 11.99 3.87 2.57
CA GLU A 66 12.17 3.83 1.10
C GLU A 66 11.75 5.16 0.46
N ARG A 67 10.58 5.72 0.83
CA ARG A 67 10.15 7.03 0.31
C ARG A 67 11.08 8.17 0.71
N ALA A 68 11.66 8.12 1.90
CA ALA A 68 12.63 9.12 2.34
C ALA A 68 13.95 9.01 1.55
N GLN A 69 14.43 7.79 1.31
CA GLN A 69 15.63 7.55 0.49
C GLN A 69 15.43 7.97 -0.96
N ASP A 70 14.29 7.62 -1.56
CA ASP A 70 13.96 8.04 -2.93
C ASP A 70 13.94 9.56 -3.06
N ALA A 71 13.33 10.27 -2.11
CA ALA A 71 13.32 11.73 -2.12
C ALA A 71 14.73 12.34 -2.01
N VAL A 72 15.60 11.78 -1.17
CA VAL A 72 16.99 12.23 -1.05
C VAL A 72 17.78 11.96 -2.33
N ASN A 73 17.60 10.78 -2.93
CA ASN A 73 18.27 10.41 -4.17
C ASN A 73 17.85 11.31 -5.34
N ASP A 74 16.57 11.66 -5.43
CA ASP A 74 16.06 12.55 -6.47
C ASP A 74 16.64 13.98 -6.32
N LEU A 75 16.74 14.48 -5.08
CA LEU A 75 17.38 15.76 -4.81
C LEU A 75 18.87 15.78 -5.18
N LEU A 76 19.59 14.69 -4.89
CA LEU A 76 21.00 14.55 -5.26
C LEU A 76 21.16 14.49 -6.79
N ALA A 77 20.34 13.68 -7.47
CA ALA A 77 20.35 13.57 -8.93
C ALA A 77 20.06 14.92 -9.60
N GLU A 78 19.11 15.69 -9.07
CA GLU A 78 18.81 17.04 -9.59
C GLU A 78 19.98 18.01 -9.36
N GLN A 79 20.62 17.98 -8.19
CA GLN A 79 21.82 18.79 -7.96
C GLN A 79 22.98 18.40 -8.88
N GLU A 80 23.19 17.11 -9.13
CA GLU A 80 24.20 16.64 -10.07
C GLU A 80 23.91 17.14 -11.49
N ARG A 81 22.66 17.04 -11.95
CA ARG A 81 22.23 17.59 -13.25
C ARG A 81 22.47 19.10 -13.35
N GLN A 82 22.07 19.86 -12.34
CA GLN A 82 22.29 21.31 -12.28
C GLN A 82 23.79 21.65 -12.31
N SER A 83 24.61 20.89 -11.58
CA SER A 83 26.07 21.07 -11.57
C SER A 83 26.70 20.74 -12.93
N ALA A 84 26.20 19.71 -13.62
CA ALA A 84 26.66 19.34 -14.95
C ALA A 84 26.29 20.40 -15.99
N ILE A 85 25.06 20.93 -15.92
CA ILE A 85 24.60 22.03 -16.78
C ILE A 85 25.43 23.29 -16.54
N SER A 86 25.70 23.68 -15.29
CA SER A 86 26.50 24.87 -15.00
C SER A 86 27.96 24.72 -15.47
N ARG A 87 28.56 23.53 -15.32
CA ARG A 87 29.89 23.22 -15.88
C ARG A 87 29.89 23.28 -17.41
N ALA A 88 28.86 22.72 -18.06
CA ALA A 88 28.72 22.78 -19.51
C ALA A 88 28.58 24.23 -19.99
N ALA A 89 27.72 25.03 -19.34
CA ALA A 89 27.54 26.45 -19.64
C ALA A 89 28.84 27.26 -19.45
N ALA A 90 29.58 27.01 -18.37
CA ALA A 90 30.89 27.64 -18.14
C ALA A 90 31.91 27.24 -19.21
N SER A 91 31.94 25.97 -19.61
CA SER A 91 32.83 25.48 -20.66
C SER A 91 32.52 26.10 -22.03
N GLU A 92 31.24 26.30 -22.37
CA GLU A 92 30.80 27.01 -23.58
C GLU A 92 31.11 28.51 -23.51
N ALA A 93 30.92 29.15 -22.35
CA ALA A 93 31.27 30.56 -22.17
C ALA A 93 32.77 30.84 -22.37
N THR A 94 33.63 29.86 -22.05
CA THR A 94 35.09 29.97 -22.21
C THR A 94 35.56 29.80 -23.66
N LYS A 95 34.73 29.20 -24.54
CA LYS A 95 35.06 29.06 -25.97
C LYS A 95 34.93 30.42 -26.70
N PRO A 96 35.78 30.68 -27.71
CA PRO A 96 35.59 31.83 -28.61
C PRO A 96 34.22 31.73 -29.28
N SER A 97 33.59 32.88 -29.56
CA SER A 97 32.19 32.96 -30.03
C SER A 97 31.87 32.09 -31.24
N GLU A 98 32.87 31.87 -32.10
CA GLU A 98 32.78 31.09 -33.33
C GLU A 98 32.77 29.57 -33.09
N ALA A 99 33.29 29.12 -31.93
CA ALA A 99 33.39 27.71 -31.55
C ALA A 99 32.36 27.29 -30.48
N ARG A 100 31.46 28.20 -30.08
CA ARG A 100 30.38 27.88 -29.15
C ARG A 100 29.32 27.03 -29.84
N ALA A 101 28.76 26.07 -29.11
CA ALA A 101 27.61 25.31 -29.57
C ALA A 101 26.45 26.27 -29.83
N THR A 102 26.05 26.41 -31.10
CA THR A 102 24.89 27.23 -31.50
C THR A 102 23.68 26.33 -31.65
N VAL A 103 22.52 26.81 -31.18
CA VAL A 103 21.25 26.15 -31.46
C VAL A 103 20.99 26.26 -32.95
N SER A 104 20.68 25.15 -33.63
CA SER A 104 20.41 25.18 -35.05
C SER A 104 19.19 26.07 -35.34
N PRO A 105 19.14 26.77 -36.49
CA PRO A 105 17.98 27.60 -36.83
C PRO A 105 16.67 26.81 -36.89
N GLN A 106 16.75 25.52 -37.23
CA GLN A 106 15.60 24.61 -37.30
C GLN A 106 15.07 24.28 -35.91
N ASP A 107 15.95 23.99 -34.95
CA ASP A 107 15.56 23.72 -33.55
C ASP A 107 14.96 24.95 -32.89
N ARG A 108 15.49 26.15 -33.20
CA ARG A 108 14.92 27.41 -32.72
C ARG A 108 13.51 27.62 -33.28
N ALA A 109 13.29 27.34 -34.56
CA ALA A 109 11.97 27.45 -35.19
C ALA A 109 10.95 26.48 -34.58
N LEU A 110 11.35 25.23 -34.32
CA LEU A 110 10.53 24.23 -33.63
C LEU A 110 10.13 24.68 -32.22
N ALA A 111 11.09 25.15 -31.41
CA ALA A 111 10.81 25.66 -30.08
C ALA A 111 9.84 26.86 -30.09
N CYS A 112 9.93 27.72 -31.10
CA CYS A 112 9.00 28.84 -31.29
C CYS A 112 7.58 28.39 -31.65
N ILE A 113 7.45 27.33 -32.45
CA ILE A 113 6.16 26.71 -32.77
C ILE A 113 5.54 26.10 -31.51
N ASP A 114 6.33 25.40 -30.69
CA ASP A 114 5.85 24.79 -29.45
C ASP A 114 5.39 25.85 -28.43
N LEU A 115 6.16 26.92 -28.26
CA LEU A 115 5.77 28.05 -27.40
C LEU A 115 4.50 28.76 -27.90
N ARG A 116 4.31 28.84 -29.23
CA ARG A 116 3.10 29.39 -29.83
C ARG A 116 1.90 28.48 -29.56
N ASN A 117 2.06 27.16 -29.74
CA ASN A 117 1.00 26.18 -29.50
C ASN A 117 0.62 26.12 -28.01
N ALA A 118 1.56 26.34 -27.11
CA ALA A 118 1.34 26.47 -25.68
C ALA A 118 0.70 27.81 -25.26
N GLY A 119 0.42 28.72 -26.20
CA GLY A 119 -0.18 30.03 -25.91
C GLY A 119 0.74 31.02 -25.21
N MET A 120 2.06 30.77 -25.18
CA MET A 120 3.05 31.56 -24.44
C MET A 120 3.66 32.70 -25.26
N THR A 121 2.99 33.16 -26.32
CA THR A 121 3.51 34.14 -27.29
C THR A 121 3.80 35.53 -26.71
N ASN A 122 3.23 35.88 -25.55
CA ASN A 122 3.46 37.16 -24.88
C ASN A 122 4.53 37.09 -23.77
N GLY A 123 5.04 35.88 -23.49
CA GLY A 123 6.00 35.64 -22.41
C GLY A 123 7.43 36.10 -22.76
N PRO A 124 8.28 36.33 -21.74
CA PRO A 124 9.67 36.75 -21.94
C PRO A 124 10.46 35.72 -22.77
N LYS A 125 10.21 34.42 -22.56
CA LYS A 125 10.87 33.34 -23.31
C LYS A 125 10.59 33.35 -24.82
N TYR A 126 9.37 33.69 -25.24
CA TYR A 126 9.03 33.79 -26.66
C TYR A 126 9.72 35.02 -27.29
N ARG A 127 9.78 36.13 -26.54
CA ARG A 127 10.43 37.37 -26.99
C ARG A 127 11.95 37.24 -27.13
N GLU A 128 12.61 36.46 -26.27
CA GLU A 128 14.07 36.26 -26.32
C GLU A 128 14.51 35.21 -27.35
N HIS A 129 13.67 34.22 -27.64
CA HIS A 129 14.03 33.10 -28.53
C HIS A 129 13.46 33.20 -29.95
N CYS A 130 12.36 33.96 -30.15
CA CYS A 130 11.56 33.94 -31.38
C CYS A 130 11.35 35.30 -32.03
N GLN A 131 11.77 36.39 -31.38
CA GLN A 131 11.87 37.74 -31.95
C GLN A 131 13.34 38.18 -31.97
#